data_AF-A0A443LSQ7-F1
#
_entry.id   AF-A0A443LSQ7-F1
#
_cell.length_a   1.000
_cell.length_b   1.000
_cell.length_c   1.000
_cell.angle_alpha   90.00
_cell.angle_beta   90.00
_cell.angle_gamma   90.00
#
_symmetry.space_group_name_H-M   'P 1'
#
loop_
_entity.id
_entity.type
_entity.pdbx_description
1 polymer ?
#
loop_
_entity_poly.entity_id
_entity_poly.type
_entity_poly.pdbx_seq_one_letter_code
_entity_poly.pdbx_strand_id
1 'polypeptide(L)'
;MLLVLAGCNEERWYWHQRLTLVVNTPAGPKAASSVVACEATRRYGALWLPEARGMGDGRACQGEAVVLEVAPGRYLFALLGDPSAFRVFFPGASKEKVVAKLVKLRETREVPRRFYPVLVTFGDVSDPKTVMQVDPQDLAASFGPGVSLSAVTLEITEAPVTTGVVEGVLPQPFFVEWGRIHKEALASGISAPYFQSLLGKLNRTDFQR
;
A
#
# COMPACT_ATOMS: atom_id res chain seq x y z
N MET A 1 21.12 45.16 1.27
CA MET A 1 19.79 44.83 1.84
C MET A 1 19.48 43.39 1.46
N LEU A 2 19.91 42.43 2.27
CA LEU A 2 19.69 41.00 2.02
C LEU A 2 18.24 40.67 2.40
N LEU A 3 17.40 40.29 1.43
CA LEU A 3 16.16 39.57 1.70
C LEU A 3 16.52 38.16 2.15
N VAL A 4 16.38 37.88 3.45
CA VAL A 4 16.42 36.52 3.97
C VAL A 4 15.01 35.94 3.83
N LEU A 5 14.77 35.18 2.76
CA LEU A 5 13.59 34.33 2.62
C LEU A 5 13.72 33.14 3.58
N ALA A 6 13.41 33.35 4.87
CA ALA A 6 13.20 32.26 5.84
C ALA A 6 11.85 31.59 5.53
N GLY A 7 11.81 30.80 4.45
CA GLY A 7 10.57 30.43 3.76
C GLY A 7 10.21 28.94 3.73
N CYS A 8 10.82 28.08 4.56
CA CYS A 8 10.37 26.67 4.68
C CYS A 8 10.52 26.19 6.12
N ASN A 9 9.51 26.42 6.96
CA ASN A 9 9.39 25.75 8.26
C ASN A 9 8.80 24.34 8.07
N GLU A 10 9.49 23.53 7.27
CA GLU A 10 9.15 22.14 6.99
C GLU A 10 10.39 21.25 7.22
N GLU A 11 10.24 20.22 8.04
CA GLU A 11 11.23 19.13 8.16
C GLU A 11 10.71 17.92 7.38
N ARG A 12 11.56 17.25 6.61
CA ARG A 12 11.20 16.09 5.79
C ARG A 12 12.10 14.90 6.09
N TRP A 13 11.52 13.71 6.11
CA TRP A 13 12.19 12.45 6.31
C TRP A 13 11.77 11.46 5.23
N TYR A 14 12.74 10.70 4.74
CA TYR A 14 12.56 9.70 3.69
C TYR A 14 13.06 8.36 4.18
N TRP A 15 12.35 7.29 3.83
CA TRP A 15 12.80 5.92 4.03
C TRP A 15 12.16 5.02 2.98
N HIS A 16 12.78 3.87 2.72
CA HIS A 16 12.12 2.79 2.00
C HIS A 16 11.65 1.73 2.98
N GLN A 17 10.52 1.12 2.68
CA GLN A 17 10.03 -0.04 3.41
C GLN A 17 9.67 -1.16 2.46
N ARG A 18 10.06 -2.39 2.80
CA ARG A 18 9.71 -3.61 2.08
C ARG A 18 8.59 -4.33 2.80
N LEU A 19 7.47 -4.52 2.13
CA LEU A 19 6.43 -5.44 2.58
C LEU A 19 6.67 -6.80 1.93
N THR A 20 6.69 -7.87 2.72
CA THR A 20 6.82 -9.25 2.23
C THR A 20 5.64 -10.09 2.71
N LEU A 21 5.05 -10.85 1.79
CA LEU A 21 4.00 -11.83 2.07
C LEU A 21 4.55 -13.23 1.85
N VAL A 22 4.19 -14.16 2.74
CA VAL A 22 4.44 -15.60 2.57
C VAL A 22 3.10 -16.32 2.62
N VAL A 23 2.81 -17.10 1.59
CA VAL A 23 1.59 -17.91 1.48
C VAL A 23 1.99 -19.37 1.36
N ASN A 24 1.46 -20.21 2.24
CA ASN A 24 1.56 -21.66 2.10
C ASN A 24 0.61 -22.10 0.99
N THR A 25 1.09 -22.98 0.11
CA THR A 25 0.28 -23.62 -0.93
C THR A 25 0.53 -25.14 -0.90
N PRO A 26 -0.34 -25.95 -1.52
CA PRO A 26 -0.09 -27.39 -1.64
C PRO A 26 1.24 -27.75 -2.34
N ALA A 27 1.75 -26.86 -3.20
CA ALA A 27 3.04 -27.03 -3.88
C ALA A 27 4.25 -26.54 -3.06
N GLY A 28 4.03 -26.02 -1.86
CA GLY A 28 5.03 -25.42 -0.99
C GLY A 28 4.78 -23.94 -0.70
N PRO A 29 5.55 -23.33 0.22
CA PRO A 29 5.45 -21.91 0.52
C PRO A 29 5.91 -21.07 -0.68
N LYS A 30 5.18 -19.99 -0.97
CA LYS A 30 5.54 -18.95 -1.93
C LYS A 30 5.66 -17.61 -1.23
N ALA A 31 6.57 -16.77 -1.70
CA ALA A 31 6.77 -15.44 -1.14
C ALA A 31 6.92 -14.38 -2.25
N ALA A 32 6.45 -13.17 -1.95
CA ALA A 32 6.67 -12.00 -2.78
C ALA A 32 6.86 -10.77 -1.90
N SER A 33 7.54 -9.76 -2.43
CA SER A 33 7.77 -8.51 -1.73
C SER A 33 7.71 -7.31 -2.67
N SER A 34 7.39 -6.15 -2.12
CA SER A 34 7.47 -4.86 -2.80
C SER A 34 8.10 -3.83 -1.87
N VAL A 35 8.97 -3.00 -2.43
CA VAL A 35 9.62 -1.87 -1.75
C VAL A 35 8.93 -0.59 -2.19
N VAL A 36 8.48 0.21 -1.21
CA VAL A 36 7.89 1.54 -1.44
C VAL A 36 8.75 2.62 -0.77
N ALA A 37 8.83 3.80 -1.41
CA ALA A 37 9.48 4.98 -0.85
C ALA A 37 8.46 5.83 -0.10
N CYS A 38 8.69 6.12 1.17
CA CYS A 38 7.80 6.87 2.02
C CYS A 38 8.40 8.19 2.46
N GLU A 39 7.55 9.20 2.63
CA GLU A 39 7.90 10.51 3.16
C GLU A 39 7.07 10.86 4.40
N ALA A 40 7.71 11.51 5.37
CA ALA A 40 7.04 12.20 6.45
C ALA A 40 7.48 13.66 6.46
N THR A 41 6.52 14.57 6.58
CA THR A 41 6.77 16.01 6.67
C THR A 41 6.24 16.53 7.99
N ARG A 42 7.03 17.34 8.69
CA ARG A 42 6.57 18.10 9.85
C ARG A 42 6.53 19.58 9.49
N ARG A 43 5.37 20.21 9.65
CA ARG A 43 5.17 21.64 9.43
C ARG A 43 5.14 22.37 10.76
N TYR A 44 5.82 23.51 10.86
CA TYR A 44 5.92 24.29 12.09
C TYR A 44 6.03 25.79 11.83
N GLY A 45 6.05 26.61 12.89
CA GLY A 45 6.24 28.06 12.78
C GLY A 45 4.99 28.86 12.39
N ALA A 46 5.10 30.18 12.51
CA ALA A 46 3.95 31.10 12.52
C ALA A 46 3.21 31.20 11.18
N LEU A 47 3.88 30.89 10.06
CA LEU A 47 3.31 30.99 8.70
C LEU A 47 2.35 29.86 8.33
N TRP A 48 2.41 28.72 9.04
CA TRP A 48 1.42 27.64 8.87
C TRP A 48 0.24 27.89 9.81
N LEU A 49 -0.99 27.66 9.32
CA LEU A 49 -2.19 27.64 10.15
C LEU A 49 -2.01 26.63 11.30
N PRO A 50 -2.49 26.93 12.53
CA PRO A 50 -2.31 26.05 13.69
C PRO A 50 -2.69 24.59 13.43
N GLU A 51 -3.76 24.34 12.68
CA GLU A 51 -4.29 23.01 12.33
C GLU A 51 -3.43 22.26 11.31
N ALA A 52 -2.64 22.99 10.52
CA ALA A 52 -1.73 22.42 9.51
C ALA A 52 -0.33 22.12 10.08
N ARG A 53 -0.06 22.48 11.34
CA ARG A 53 1.20 22.20 12.03
C ARG A 53 1.21 20.79 12.60
N GLY A 54 2.40 20.24 12.79
CA GLY A 54 2.61 18.88 13.30
C GLY A 54 3.10 17.92 12.23
N MET A 55 3.19 16.64 12.57
CA MET A 55 3.61 15.60 11.64
C MET A 55 2.46 15.17 10.73
N GLY A 56 2.74 15.09 9.43
CA GLY A 56 1.85 14.47 8.46
C GLY A 56 1.54 13.01 8.79
N ASP A 57 0.54 12.46 8.11
CA ASP A 57 0.13 11.08 8.36
C ASP A 57 1.19 10.04 7.94
N GLY A 58 2.24 10.45 7.21
CA GLY A 58 3.35 9.57 6.79
C GLY A 58 2.86 8.42 5.91
N ARG A 59 1.70 8.60 5.25
CA ARG A 59 1.08 7.63 4.34
C ARG A 59 1.37 7.92 2.87
N ALA A 60 2.13 8.98 2.60
CA ALA A 60 2.65 9.26 1.27
C ALA A 60 3.80 8.30 0.98
N CYS A 61 3.45 7.08 0.58
CA CYS A 61 4.39 6.12 0.00
C CYS A 61 4.13 5.98 -1.51
N GLN A 62 5.20 5.95 -2.29
CA GLN A 62 5.23 5.75 -3.74
C GLN A 62 5.88 4.40 -4.07
N GLY A 63 5.42 3.75 -5.14
CA GLY A 63 5.81 2.38 -5.48
C GLY A 63 4.59 1.52 -5.80
N GLU A 64 4.74 0.21 -5.64
CA GLU A 64 3.76 -0.76 -6.14
C GLU A 64 3.27 -1.71 -5.04
N ALA A 65 2.06 -2.24 -5.23
CA ALA A 65 1.49 -3.32 -4.44
C ALA A 65 2.38 -4.57 -4.52
N VAL A 66 2.33 -5.41 -3.47
CA VAL A 66 2.94 -6.74 -3.56
C VAL A 66 2.08 -7.59 -4.47
N VAL A 67 2.70 -8.26 -5.45
CA VAL A 67 2.03 -9.21 -6.35
C VAL A 67 2.62 -10.60 -6.12
N LEU A 68 1.77 -11.56 -5.75
CA LEU A 68 2.16 -12.94 -5.51
C LEU A 68 1.33 -13.88 -6.38
N GLU A 69 1.97 -14.62 -7.28
CA GLU A 69 1.30 -15.70 -8.00
C GLU A 69 1.12 -16.93 -7.11
N VAL A 70 -0.07 -17.09 -6.54
CA VAL A 70 -0.40 -18.19 -5.60
C VAL A 70 -0.53 -19.51 -6.36
N ALA A 71 -1.20 -19.50 -7.51
CA ALA A 71 -1.33 -20.63 -8.44
C ALA A 71 -1.19 -20.11 -9.89
N PRO A 72 -0.96 -20.97 -10.90
CA PRO A 72 -0.78 -20.52 -12.28
C PRO A 72 -1.89 -19.54 -12.74
N GLY A 73 -1.50 -18.29 -13.06
CA GLY A 73 -2.42 -17.22 -13.47
C GLY A 73 -3.31 -16.65 -12.37
N ARG A 74 -3.12 -17.03 -11.10
CA ARG A 74 -3.92 -16.58 -9.95
C ARG A 74 -3.06 -15.79 -8.97
N TYR A 75 -3.34 -14.50 -8.87
CA TYR A 75 -2.49 -13.55 -8.15
C TYR A 75 -3.18 -12.99 -6.90
N LEU A 76 -2.44 -12.94 -5.79
CA LEU A 76 -2.77 -12.20 -4.60
C LEU A 76 -2.05 -10.84 -4.64
N PHE A 77 -2.81 -9.77 -4.45
CA PHE A 77 -2.30 -8.40 -4.38
C PHE A 77 -2.43 -7.87 -2.95
N ALA A 78 -1.36 -7.31 -2.41
CA ALA A 78 -1.39 -6.53 -1.18
C ALA A 78 -1.33 -5.04 -1.53
N LEU A 79 -2.47 -4.36 -1.38
CA LEU A 79 -2.65 -2.97 -1.83
C LEU A 79 -1.81 -1.98 -1.02
N LEU A 80 -1.48 -0.86 -1.66
CA LEU A 80 -0.77 0.25 -1.04
C LEU A 80 -1.59 0.93 0.07
N GLY A 81 -0.89 1.52 1.04
CA GLY A 81 -1.47 2.37 2.09
C GLY A 81 -1.14 1.90 3.50
N ASP A 82 -1.36 0.61 3.78
CA ASP A 82 -0.93 -0.06 5.01
C ASP A 82 0.09 -1.17 4.68
N PRO A 83 0.92 -1.63 5.63
CA PRO A 83 1.06 -1.10 6.99
C PRO A 83 1.89 0.19 7.05
N SER A 84 1.58 1.04 8.04
CA SER A 84 2.45 2.15 8.44
C SER A 84 3.65 1.67 9.27
N ALA A 85 4.87 2.00 8.84
CA ALA A 85 6.09 1.73 9.61
C ALA A 85 6.03 2.30 11.04
N PHE A 86 5.45 3.48 11.26
CA PHE A 86 5.28 4.02 12.62
C PHE A 86 4.46 3.08 13.52
N ARG A 87 3.38 2.48 13.00
CA ARG A 87 2.51 1.59 13.77
C ARG A 87 3.15 0.24 14.06
N VAL A 88 3.99 -0.26 13.16
CA VAL A 88 4.70 -1.53 13.30
C VAL A 88 5.92 -1.39 14.22
N PHE A 89 6.74 -0.36 14.02
CA PHE A 89 8.02 -0.23 14.73
C PHE A 89 7.91 0.55 16.05
N PHE A 90 6.93 1.45 16.17
CA PHE A 90 6.78 2.32 17.35
C PHE A 90 5.30 2.43 17.78
N PRO A 91 4.65 1.30 18.15
CA PRO A 91 3.23 1.30 18.48
C PRO A 91 2.92 2.28 19.63
N GLY A 92 1.96 3.18 19.40
CA GLY A 92 1.53 4.17 20.39
C GLY A 92 2.45 5.39 20.57
N ALA A 93 3.60 5.44 19.91
CA ALA A 93 4.51 6.57 20.01
C ALA A 93 4.08 7.75 19.10
N SER A 94 4.35 8.97 19.54
CA SER A 94 4.24 10.16 18.67
C SER A 94 5.30 10.09 17.57
N LYS A 95 4.87 10.33 16.32
CA LYS A 95 5.73 10.26 15.13
C LYS A 95 6.88 11.24 15.19
N GLU A 96 6.62 12.45 15.71
CA GLU A 96 7.62 13.51 15.91
C GLU A 96 8.79 13.02 16.77
N LYS A 97 8.54 12.18 17.77
CA LYS A 97 9.59 11.67 18.68
C LYS A 97 10.40 10.51 18.08
N VAL A 98 9.87 9.80 17.09
CA VAL A 98 10.44 8.54 16.60
C VAL A 98 10.89 8.58 15.14
N VAL A 99 10.45 9.54 14.33
CA VAL A 99 10.78 9.60 12.89
C VAL A 99 12.29 9.57 12.62
N ALA A 100 13.08 10.32 13.39
CA ALA A 100 14.53 10.37 13.24
C ALA A 100 15.22 9.06 13.61
N LYS A 101 14.58 8.23 14.46
CA LYS A 101 15.00 6.87 14.76
C LYS A 101 14.56 5.92 13.65
N LEU A 102 13.31 6.03 13.21
CA LEU A 102 12.71 5.18 12.18
C LEU A 102 13.55 5.17 10.90
N VAL A 103 13.91 6.33 10.36
CA VAL A 103 14.67 6.41 9.09
C VAL A 103 16.08 5.82 9.18
N LYS A 104 16.59 5.58 10.41
CA LYS A 104 17.88 4.94 10.66
C LYS A 104 17.76 3.44 10.95
N LEU A 105 16.55 2.90 11.14
CA LEU A 105 16.35 1.48 11.39
C LEU A 105 16.66 0.66 10.14
N ARG A 106 17.24 -0.53 10.33
CA ARG A 106 17.39 -1.55 9.29
C ARG A 106 16.90 -2.89 9.84
N GLU A 107 15.69 -2.87 10.36
CA GLU A 107 15.06 -3.99 11.07
C GLU A 107 13.85 -4.51 10.29
N THR A 108 13.60 -5.81 10.43
CA THR A 108 12.38 -6.48 9.96
C THR A 108 11.50 -6.82 11.16
N ARG A 109 10.20 -6.59 11.03
CA ARG A 109 9.20 -7.00 12.02
C ARG A 109 8.01 -7.67 11.38
N GLU A 110 7.41 -8.61 12.10
CA GLU A 110 6.11 -9.13 11.75
C GLU A 110 5.05 -8.03 11.89
N VAL A 111 4.17 -7.95 10.90
CA VAL A 111 3.07 -6.99 10.91
C VAL A 111 1.94 -7.55 11.77
N PRO A 112 1.46 -6.82 12.80
CA PRO A 112 0.26 -7.24 13.51
C PRO A 112 -0.95 -7.32 12.56
N ARG A 113 -1.76 -8.37 12.66
CA ARG A 113 -2.92 -8.62 11.77
C ARG A 113 -3.84 -7.42 11.56
N ARG A 114 -4.10 -6.63 12.60
CA ARG A 114 -4.91 -5.40 12.55
C ARG A 114 -4.37 -4.30 11.61
N PHE A 115 -3.13 -4.44 11.16
CA PHE A 115 -2.44 -3.53 10.24
C PHE A 115 -2.12 -4.20 8.91
N TYR A 116 -2.66 -5.39 8.63
CA TYR A 116 -2.50 -6.00 7.32
C TYR A 116 -3.07 -5.08 6.24
N PRO A 117 -2.41 -5.02 5.08
CA PRO A 117 -2.96 -4.34 3.92
C PRO A 117 -4.26 -5.01 3.49
N VAL A 118 -5.06 -4.27 2.73
CA VAL A 118 -6.18 -4.88 2.00
C VAL A 118 -5.60 -5.87 0.98
N LEU A 119 -6.05 -7.11 1.05
CA LEU A 119 -5.69 -8.16 0.13
C LEU A 119 -6.79 -8.34 -0.91
N VAL A 120 -6.41 -8.42 -2.18
CA VAL A 120 -7.36 -8.67 -3.27
C VAL A 120 -6.84 -9.70 -4.25
N THR A 121 -7.75 -10.31 -4.99
CA THR A 121 -7.49 -11.18 -6.14
C THR A 121 -8.46 -10.80 -7.25
N PHE A 122 -8.22 -11.31 -8.45
CA PHE A 122 -9.17 -11.26 -9.55
C PHE A 122 -9.61 -12.69 -9.89
N GLY A 123 -10.90 -12.86 -10.17
CA GLY A 123 -11.40 -14.12 -10.74
C GLY A 123 -10.85 -14.35 -12.15
N ASP A 124 -10.78 -13.27 -12.94
CA ASP A 124 -10.07 -13.14 -14.21
C ASP A 124 -9.17 -11.90 -14.14
N VAL A 125 -7.85 -12.11 -14.16
CA VAL A 125 -6.86 -11.03 -14.05
C VAL A 125 -6.93 -10.03 -15.21
N SER A 126 -7.60 -10.37 -16.30
CA SER A 126 -7.83 -9.48 -17.44
C SER A 126 -9.10 -8.63 -17.31
N ASP A 127 -10.01 -8.95 -16.39
CA ASP A 127 -11.25 -8.21 -16.17
C ASP A 127 -11.30 -7.56 -14.76
N PRO A 128 -11.20 -6.22 -14.67
CA PRO A 128 -11.24 -5.53 -13.38
C PRO A 128 -12.52 -5.80 -12.59
N LYS A 129 -13.64 -6.10 -13.26
CA LYS A 129 -14.94 -6.36 -12.60
C LYS A 129 -14.93 -7.60 -11.72
N THR A 130 -13.95 -8.47 -11.90
CA THR A 130 -13.78 -9.70 -11.12
C THR A 130 -12.94 -9.50 -9.87
N VAL A 131 -12.62 -8.25 -9.49
CA VAL A 131 -11.91 -7.97 -8.24
C VAL A 131 -12.68 -8.46 -7.03
N MET A 132 -11.99 -9.19 -6.15
CA MET A 132 -12.54 -9.76 -4.94
C MET A 132 -11.57 -9.49 -3.78
N GLN A 133 -12.13 -9.15 -2.62
CA GLN A 133 -11.35 -9.03 -1.40
C GLN A 133 -11.03 -10.44 -0.88
N VAL A 134 -9.79 -10.63 -0.43
CA VAL A 134 -9.32 -11.89 0.16
C VAL A 134 -9.28 -11.72 1.68
N ASP A 135 -9.93 -12.62 2.42
CA ASP A 135 -9.80 -12.66 3.88
C ASP A 135 -8.43 -13.23 4.25
N PRO A 136 -7.55 -12.47 4.93
CA PRO A 136 -6.23 -12.97 5.35
C PRO A 136 -6.30 -14.19 6.29
N GLN A 137 -7.45 -14.48 6.90
CA GLN A 137 -7.66 -15.66 7.75
C GLN A 137 -8.17 -16.88 6.98
N ASP A 138 -8.67 -16.67 5.75
CA ASP A 138 -9.23 -17.74 4.91
C ASP A 138 -8.91 -17.50 3.43
N LEU A 139 -7.62 -17.61 3.08
CA LEU A 139 -7.20 -17.58 1.69
C LEU A 139 -7.76 -18.77 0.89
N ALA A 140 -8.11 -19.88 1.57
CA ALA A 140 -8.63 -21.07 0.90
C ALA A 140 -9.98 -20.81 0.24
N ALA A 141 -10.82 -19.92 0.81
CA ALA A 141 -12.06 -19.47 0.18
C ALA A 141 -11.83 -18.83 -1.20
N SER A 142 -10.70 -18.16 -1.41
CA SER A 142 -10.37 -17.56 -2.71
C SER A 142 -9.53 -18.50 -3.58
N PHE A 143 -8.50 -19.14 -3.04
CA PHE A 143 -7.47 -19.84 -3.82
C PHE A 143 -7.61 -21.36 -3.83
N GLY A 144 -8.50 -21.93 -3.01
CA GLY A 144 -8.73 -23.36 -2.88
C GLY A 144 -8.04 -24.00 -1.66
N PRO A 145 -8.33 -25.28 -1.38
CA PRO A 145 -7.84 -25.96 -0.19
C PRO A 145 -6.31 -25.98 -0.07
N GLY A 146 -5.81 -25.85 1.16
CA GLY A 146 -4.38 -25.88 1.46
C GLY A 146 -3.64 -24.55 1.18
N VAL A 147 -4.35 -23.48 0.83
CA VAL A 147 -3.78 -22.14 0.71
C VAL A 147 -4.04 -21.33 1.98
N SER A 148 -2.97 -20.79 2.58
CA SER A 148 -3.09 -19.97 3.80
C SER A 148 -1.99 -18.91 3.86
N LEU A 149 -2.31 -17.71 4.37
CA LEU A 149 -1.32 -16.68 4.64
C LEU A 149 -0.47 -17.08 5.85
N SER A 150 0.83 -17.23 5.64
CA SER A 150 1.77 -17.68 6.66
C SER A 150 2.43 -16.52 7.41
N ALA A 151 2.82 -15.46 6.69
CA ALA A 151 3.51 -14.33 7.29
C ALA A 151 3.30 -13.05 6.47
N VAL A 152 3.29 -11.92 7.17
CA VAL A 152 3.42 -10.58 6.59
C VAL A 152 4.46 -9.84 7.40
N THR A 153 5.53 -9.40 6.75
CA THR A 153 6.64 -8.69 7.41
C THR A 153 6.90 -7.35 6.77
N LEU A 154 7.29 -6.37 7.59
CA LEU A 154 7.73 -5.05 7.15
C LEU A 154 9.19 -4.85 7.53
N GLU A 155 10.02 -4.48 6.58
CA GLU A 155 11.43 -4.15 6.74
C GLU A 155 11.65 -2.67 6.43
N ILE A 156 12.43 -1.96 7.24
CA ILE A 156 13.01 -0.66 6.83
C ILE A 156 14.33 -0.95 6.11
N THR A 157 14.43 -0.53 4.84
CA THR A 157 15.46 -1.03 3.92
C THR A 157 16.09 0.09 3.10
N GLU A 158 17.24 -0.18 2.47
CA GLU A 158 17.88 0.68 1.46
C GLU A 158 17.66 0.17 0.03
N ALA A 159 16.97 -0.96 -0.13
CA ALA A 159 16.67 -1.51 -1.44
C ALA A 159 15.91 -0.48 -2.30
N PRO A 160 16.11 -0.48 -3.63
CA PRO A 160 15.40 0.44 -4.52
C PRO A 160 13.89 0.14 -4.51
N VAL A 161 13.10 1.17 -4.82
CA VAL A 161 11.64 1.04 -5.02
C VAL A 161 11.35 0.00 -6.09
N THR A 162 10.36 -0.86 -5.83
CA THR A 162 9.89 -1.85 -6.80
C THR A 162 9.08 -1.18 -7.89
N THR A 163 9.38 -1.53 -9.15
CA THR A 163 8.70 -0.99 -10.33
C THR A 163 8.45 -2.09 -11.37
N GLY A 164 7.38 -1.94 -12.13
CA GLY A 164 7.01 -2.80 -13.27
C GLY A 164 6.41 -4.16 -12.91
N VAL A 165 6.30 -4.52 -11.63
CA VAL A 165 5.74 -5.82 -11.22
C VAL A 165 4.22 -5.81 -11.38
N VAL A 166 3.57 -4.73 -10.97
CA VAL A 166 2.12 -4.57 -11.17
C VAL A 166 1.80 -4.48 -12.65
N GLU A 167 2.52 -3.67 -13.43
CA GLU A 167 2.26 -3.52 -14.87
C GLU A 167 2.50 -4.81 -15.68
N GLY A 168 3.37 -5.70 -15.18
CA GLY A 168 3.58 -7.02 -15.75
C GLY A 168 2.37 -7.97 -15.60
N VAL A 169 1.46 -7.70 -14.65
CA VAL A 169 0.27 -8.53 -14.37
C VAL A 169 -1.03 -7.79 -14.73
N LEU A 170 -1.11 -6.50 -14.38
CA LEU A 170 -2.22 -5.59 -14.66
C LEU A 170 -1.73 -4.48 -15.60
N PRO A 171 -1.72 -4.71 -16.92
CA PRO A 171 -1.10 -3.78 -17.86
C PRO A 171 -1.92 -2.49 -18.03
N GLN A 172 -1.34 -1.46 -18.65
CA GLN A 172 -2.04 -0.17 -18.84
C GLN A 172 -3.47 -0.28 -19.42
N PRO A 173 -3.75 -1.13 -20.44
CA PRO A 173 -5.12 -1.29 -20.94
C PRO A 173 -6.14 -1.75 -19.88
N PHE A 174 -5.71 -2.55 -18.90
CA PHE A 174 -6.55 -2.97 -17.78
C PHE A 174 -7.01 -1.76 -16.95
N PHE A 175 -6.08 -0.85 -16.60
CA PHE A 175 -6.43 0.36 -15.84
C PHE A 175 -7.22 1.38 -16.67
N VAL A 176 -7.01 1.43 -17.99
CA VAL A 176 -7.83 2.25 -18.90
C VAL A 176 -9.28 1.75 -18.90
N GLU A 177 -9.50 0.44 -18.99
CA GLU A 177 -10.82 -0.17 -18.95
C GLU A 177 -11.51 0.06 -17.60
N TRP A 178 -10.79 -0.11 -16.48
CA TRP A 178 -11.34 0.19 -15.16
C TRP A 178 -11.72 1.67 -15.04
N GLY A 179 -10.89 2.59 -15.54
CA GLY A 179 -11.19 4.01 -15.60
C GLY A 179 -12.46 4.33 -16.40
N ARG A 180 -12.67 3.63 -17.53
CA ARG A 180 -13.90 3.74 -18.34
C ARG A 180 -15.14 3.31 -17.53
N ILE A 181 -15.08 2.15 -16.88
CA ILE A 181 -16.16 1.64 -16.02
C ILE A 181 -16.50 2.65 -14.92
N HIS A 182 -15.48 3.21 -14.26
CA HIS A 182 -15.67 4.20 -13.19
C HIS A 182 -16.33 5.48 -13.72
N LYS A 183 -15.92 5.96 -14.89
CA LYS A 183 -16.50 7.15 -15.53
C LYS A 183 -17.96 6.93 -15.95
N GLU A 184 -18.30 5.75 -16.45
CA GLU A 184 -19.68 5.39 -16.80
C GLU A 184 -20.58 5.32 -15.57
N ALA A 185 -20.08 4.75 -14.47
CA ALA A 185 -20.79 4.75 -13.20
C ALA A 185 -21.01 6.17 -12.67
N LEU A 186 -20.02 7.06 -12.80
CA LEU A 186 -20.14 8.47 -12.40
C LEU A 186 -21.25 9.20 -13.17
N ALA A 187 -21.51 8.85 -14.44
CA ALA A 187 -22.62 9.42 -15.19
C ALA A 187 -24.00 9.12 -14.56
N SER A 188 -24.08 8.07 -13.75
CA SER A 188 -25.27 7.71 -12.96
C SER A 188 -25.28 8.32 -11.54
N GLY A 189 -24.27 9.13 -11.20
CA GLY A 189 -24.11 9.79 -9.90
C GLY A 189 -23.29 8.99 -8.88
N ILE A 190 -22.67 9.70 -7.93
CA ILE A 190 -21.79 9.12 -6.89
C ILE A 190 -22.53 8.20 -5.90
N SER A 191 -23.86 8.26 -5.87
CA SER A 191 -24.71 7.39 -5.06
C SER A 191 -25.01 6.04 -5.73
N ALA A 192 -24.53 5.80 -6.95
CA ALA A 192 -24.74 4.54 -7.65
C ALA A 192 -24.20 3.34 -6.84
N PRO A 193 -24.88 2.17 -6.84
CA PRO A 193 -24.43 0.97 -6.11
C PRO A 193 -22.98 0.57 -6.39
N TYR A 194 -22.48 0.89 -7.59
CA TYR A 194 -21.08 0.73 -7.98
C TYR A 194 -20.09 1.30 -6.95
N PHE A 195 -20.30 2.52 -6.44
CA PHE A 195 -19.37 3.15 -5.50
C PHE A 195 -19.41 2.54 -4.09
N GLN A 196 -20.39 1.68 -3.81
CA GLN A 196 -20.44 0.89 -2.58
C GLN A 196 -19.70 -0.45 -2.72
N SER A 197 -19.49 -0.92 -3.96
CA SER A 197 -18.74 -2.13 -4.26
C SER A 197 -17.23 -1.94 -4.07
N LEU A 198 -16.48 -3.06 -3.98
CA LEU A 198 -15.03 -3.02 -3.97
C LEU A 198 -14.46 -2.39 -5.25
N LEU A 199 -15.04 -2.76 -6.40
CA LEU A 199 -14.65 -2.25 -7.73
C LEU A 199 -14.71 -0.72 -7.82
N GLY A 200 -15.73 -0.10 -7.21
CA GLY A 200 -15.90 1.35 -7.22
C GLY A 200 -15.06 2.09 -6.18
N LYS A 201 -14.57 1.40 -5.15
CA LYS A 201 -13.70 1.96 -4.11
C LYS A 201 -12.23 1.94 -4.51
N LEU A 202 -11.83 0.95 -5.30
CA LEU A 202 -10.46 0.79 -5.77
C LEU A 202 -10.21 1.53 -7.09
N ASN A 203 -8.94 1.87 -7.30
CA ASN A 203 -8.43 2.50 -8.51
C ASN A 203 -6.93 2.17 -8.68
N ARG A 204 -6.31 2.67 -9.75
CA ARG A 204 -4.89 2.43 -10.05
C ARG A 204 -3.96 2.77 -8.88
N THR A 205 -4.24 3.84 -8.12
CA THR A 205 -3.37 4.32 -7.03
C THR A 205 -3.37 3.43 -5.79
N ASP A 206 -4.28 2.44 -5.72
CA ASP A 206 -4.24 1.40 -4.70
C ASP A 206 -3.22 0.30 -5.07
N PHE A 207 -2.87 0.18 -6.36
CA PHE A 207 -1.92 -0.80 -6.88
C PHE A 207 -0.56 -0.19 -7.19
N GLN A 208 -0.49 1.03 -7.72
CA GLN A 208 0.77 1.69 -8.07
C GLN A 208 0.65 3.22 -8.01
N ARG A 209 1.66 3.88 -7.44
CA ARG A 209 1.76 5.34 -7.29
C ARG A 209 3.10 5.87 -7.75
#